data_AF-A0A949A3Q4-F1
#
_entry.id   AF-A0A949A3Q4-F1
#
_cell.length_a   1.000
_cell.length_b   1.000
_cell.length_c   1.000
_cell.angle_alpha   90.00
_cell.angle_beta   90.00
_cell.angle_gamma   90.00
#
_symmetry.space_group_name_H-M   'P 1'
#
loop_
_entity.id
_entity.type
_entity.pdbx_description
1 polymer ?
#
loop_
_entity_poly.entity_id
_entity_poly.type
_entity_poly.pdbx_seq_one_letter_code
_entity_poly.pdbx_strand_id
1 'polypeptide(L)'
;MDDTIAGHSLLYDRLLNFFEEHPDAELCAALESTGGYENNWHKTLSKFQGSLNVKTARLNPAGVCKNNEASLKRIITDKISAQGVAEYLISHPEKVVYQQQDYWASLRKQWSFIKMLTKQSTQLFNQLESLLYSANPMSLT
;
A
#
# COMPACT_ATOMS: atom_id res chain seq x y z
N MET A 1 -8.47 8.57 11.72
CA MET A 1 -7.22 8.78 12.47
C MET A 1 -6.19 9.18 11.45
N ASP A 2 -5.50 10.28 11.69
CA ASP A 2 -4.55 10.80 10.70
C ASP A 2 -3.19 10.10 10.85
N ASP A 3 -2.50 9.93 9.73
CA ASP A 3 -1.17 9.33 9.65
C ASP A 3 -0.10 10.29 10.22
N THR A 4 -0.11 10.43 11.54
CA THR A 4 0.74 11.33 12.32
C THR A 4 1.23 10.62 13.58
N ILE A 5 2.27 11.15 14.21
CA ILE A 5 2.78 10.61 15.49
C ILE A 5 1.65 10.57 16.55
N ALA A 6 0.88 11.65 16.67
CA ALA A 6 -0.25 11.71 17.59
C ALA A 6 -1.32 10.66 17.26
N GLY A 7 -1.64 10.47 15.97
CA GLY A 7 -2.56 9.43 15.53
C GLY A 7 -2.07 8.02 15.83
N HIS A 8 -0.77 7.77 15.67
CA HIS A 8 -0.13 6.49 16.00
C HIS A 8 -0.17 6.20 17.50
N SER A 9 0.19 7.18 18.34
CA SER A 9 0.10 7.05 19.80
C SER A 9 -1.34 6.80 20.26
N LEU A 10 -2.30 7.56 19.73
CA LEU A 10 -3.71 7.37 20.07
C LEU A 10 -4.22 5.96 19.69
N LEU A 11 -3.77 5.42 18.56
CA LEU A 11 -4.10 4.04 18.20
C LEU A 11 -3.47 3.05 19.18
N TYR A 12 -2.19 3.24 19.53
CA TYR A 12 -1.49 2.39 20.47
C TYR A 12 -2.21 2.31 21.82
N ASP A 13 -2.57 3.47 22.39
CA ASP A 13 -3.25 3.54 23.70
C ASP A 13 -4.60 2.83 23.67
N ARG A 14 -5.35 2.96 22.57
CA ARG A 14 -6.62 2.23 22.40
C ARG A 14 -6.42 0.72 22.31
N LEU A 15 -5.39 0.28 21.59
CA LEU A 15 -5.08 -1.15 21.50
C LEU A 15 -4.58 -1.69 22.83
N LEU A 16 -3.78 -0.93 23.57
CA LEU A 16 -3.32 -1.30 24.90
C LEU A 16 -4.50 -1.56 25.83
N ASN A 17 -5.42 -0.60 25.95
CA ASN A 17 -6.63 -0.76 26.77
C ASN A 17 -7.47 -1.98 26.32
N PHE A 18 -7.59 -2.20 25.01
CA PHE A 18 -8.30 -3.37 24.47
C PHE A 18 -7.65 -4.70 24.90
N PHE A 19 -6.31 -4.81 24.87
CA PHE A 19 -5.61 -6.01 25.31
C PHE A 19 -5.57 -6.15 26.84
N GLU A 20 -5.65 -5.07 27.61
CA GLU A 20 -5.84 -5.14 29.06
C GLU A 20 -7.21 -5.76 29.42
N GLU A 21 -8.26 -5.40 28.67
CA GLU A 21 -9.60 -5.98 28.82
C GLU A 21 -9.70 -7.39 28.23
N HIS A 22 -8.90 -7.71 27.21
CA HIS A 22 -8.91 -8.98 26.49
C HIS A 22 -7.48 -9.52 26.26
N PRO A 23 -6.83 -10.09 27.30
CA PRO A 23 -5.42 -10.50 27.22
C PRO A 23 -5.15 -11.62 26.20
N ASP A 24 -6.12 -12.51 26.00
CA ASP A 24 -6.01 -13.65 25.08
C ASP A 24 -6.42 -13.32 23.65
N ALA A 25 -6.83 -12.07 23.37
CA ALA A 25 -7.22 -11.67 22.03
C ALA A 25 -6.00 -11.65 21.09
N GLU A 26 -6.25 -11.87 19.82
CA GLU A 26 -5.29 -11.66 18.74
C GLU A 26 -5.89 -10.68 17.73
N LEU A 27 -5.18 -9.60 17.44
CA LEU A 27 -5.63 -8.61 16.46
C LEU A 27 -4.97 -8.86 15.10
N CYS A 28 -5.77 -9.28 14.12
CA CYS A 28 -5.34 -9.32 12.72
C CYS A 28 -5.66 -7.99 12.05
N ALA A 29 -4.63 -7.20 11.78
CA ALA A 29 -4.72 -5.93 11.06
C ALA A 29 -4.13 -6.05 9.66
N ALA A 30 -4.69 -5.32 8.69
CA ALA A 30 -4.12 -5.28 7.36
C ALA A 30 -4.32 -3.94 6.66
N LEU A 31 -3.47 -3.70 5.66
CA LEU A 31 -3.54 -2.52 4.81
C LEU A 31 -3.50 -2.90 3.34
N GLU A 32 -4.29 -2.20 2.54
CA GLU A 32 -4.27 -2.31 1.08
C GLU A 32 -3.08 -1.55 0.49
N SER A 33 -2.35 -2.17 -0.43
CA SER A 33 -1.19 -1.55 -1.09
C SER A 33 -1.61 -0.62 -2.23
N THR A 34 -2.15 0.57 -1.91
CA THR A 34 -2.80 1.47 -2.89
C THR A 34 -1.92 2.61 -3.42
N GLY A 35 -0.82 2.95 -2.74
CA GLY A 35 -0.01 4.09 -3.21
C GLY A 35 1.24 4.40 -2.39
N GLY A 36 1.53 3.62 -1.37
CA GLY A 36 2.70 3.76 -0.51
C GLY A 36 2.48 4.64 0.73
N TYR A 37 1.35 5.33 0.85
CA TYR A 37 0.99 6.05 2.08
C TYR A 37 0.73 5.08 3.25
N GLU A 38 0.14 3.92 2.95
CA GLU A 38 -0.09 2.84 3.91
C GLU A 38 1.19 2.29 4.55
N ASN A 39 2.36 2.57 3.96
CA ASN A 39 3.63 2.08 4.48
C ASN A 39 3.94 2.59 5.88
N ASN A 40 3.50 3.81 6.23
CA ASN A 40 3.78 4.36 7.55
C ASN A 40 2.99 3.60 8.62
N TRP A 41 1.68 3.49 8.42
CA TRP A 41 0.80 2.66 9.26
C TRP A 41 1.27 1.22 9.36
N HIS A 42 1.67 0.60 8.25
CA HIS A 42 2.20 -0.77 8.28
C HIS A 42 3.44 -0.87 9.19
N LYS A 43 4.40 0.05 9.06
CA LYS A 43 5.60 0.07 9.92
C LYS A 43 5.23 0.28 11.39
N THR A 44 4.29 1.17 11.67
CA THR A 44 3.80 1.43 13.03
C THR A 44 3.18 0.18 13.63
N LEU A 45 2.26 -0.48 12.93
CA LEU A 45 1.65 -1.72 13.42
C LEU A 45 2.67 -2.85 13.59
N SER A 46 3.67 -2.95 12.70
CA SER A 46 4.77 -3.90 12.88
C SER A 46 5.60 -3.61 14.14
N LYS A 47 5.77 -2.34 14.54
CA LYS A 47 6.43 -1.99 15.81
C LYS A 47 5.59 -2.39 17.02
N PHE A 48 4.26 -2.27 16.93
CA PHE A 48 3.36 -2.65 18.02
C PHE A 48 3.43 -4.14 18.36
N GLN A 49 3.85 -4.98 17.43
CA GLN A 49 4.05 -6.43 17.65
C GLN A 49 5.08 -6.74 18.74
N GLY A 50 5.97 -5.80 19.05
CA GLY A 50 6.94 -5.99 20.14
C GLY A 50 6.31 -5.98 21.53
N SER A 51 5.11 -5.43 21.69
CA SER A 51 4.41 -5.30 22.98
C SER A 51 2.98 -5.80 22.98
N LEU A 52 2.33 -5.90 21.82
CA LEU A 52 0.92 -6.27 21.68
C LEU A 52 0.77 -7.49 20.75
N ASN A 53 -0.25 -8.32 20.99
CA ASN A 53 -0.55 -9.51 20.18
C ASN A 53 -1.25 -9.12 18.86
N VAL A 54 -0.51 -8.46 17.96
CA VAL A 54 -1.01 -7.95 16.69
C VAL A 54 -0.31 -8.66 15.52
N LYS A 55 -1.09 -9.19 14.58
CA LYS A 55 -0.60 -9.67 13.28
C LYS A 55 -0.91 -8.66 12.20
N THR A 56 0.09 -8.37 11.36
CA THR A 56 -0.05 -7.40 10.26
C THR A 56 0.08 -8.07 8.91
N ALA A 57 -0.84 -7.81 7.99
CA ALA A 57 -0.76 -8.27 6.61
C ALA A 57 -0.84 -7.11 5.61
N ARG A 58 -0.32 -7.36 4.40
CA ARG A 58 -0.58 -6.51 3.24
C ARG A 58 -1.55 -7.22 2.32
N LEU A 59 -2.59 -6.50 1.90
CA LEU A 59 -3.57 -7.02 0.96
C LEU A 59 -3.39 -6.40 -0.41
N ASN A 60 -3.70 -7.20 -1.42
CA ASN A 60 -3.85 -6.72 -2.78
C ASN A 60 -5.17 -5.94 -2.91
N PRO A 61 -5.15 -4.64 -3.26
CA PRO A 61 -6.37 -3.85 -3.41
C PRO A 61 -7.36 -4.46 -4.39
N ALA A 62 -6.89 -5.14 -5.45
CA ALA A 62 -7.77 -5.79 -6.42
C ALA A 62 -8.54 -6.97 -5.79
N GLY A 63 -7.94 -7.68 -4.84
CA GLY A 63 -8.59 -8.79 -4.14
C GLY A 63 -9.71 -8.30 -3.23
N VAL A 64 -9.43 -7.26 -2.45
CA VAL A 64 -10.40 -6.63 -1.55
C VAL A 64 -11.53 -5.95 -2.34
N CYS A 65 -11.20 -5.25 -3.42
CA CYS A 65 -12.19 -4.62 -4.30
C CYS A 65 -13.18 -5.64 -4.86
N LYS A 66 -12.70 -6.74 -5.43
CA LYS A 66 -13.58 -7.81 -5.95
C LYS A 66 -14.44 -8.45 -4.86
N ASN A 67 -13.92 -8.58 -3.64
CA ASN A 67 -14.71 -9.07 -2.50
C ASN A 67 -15.84 -8.10 -2.12
N ASN A 68 -15.56 -6.80 -2.11
CA ASN A 68 -16.55 -5.76 -1.86
C ASN A 68 -17.63 -5.70 -2.95
N GLU A 69 -17.23 -5.84 -4.22
CA GLU A 69 -18.16 -5.91 -5.37
C GLU A 69 -19.08 -7.12 -5.27
N ALA A 70 -18.53 -8.30 -4.96
CA ALA A 70 -19.33 -9.52 -4.74
C ALA A 70 -20.32 -9.36 -3.58
N SER A 71 -19.98 -8.54 -2.59
CA SER A 71 -20.83 -8.18 -1.45
C SER A 71 -21.76 -7.00 -1.72
N LEU A 72 -21.84 -6.52 -2.96
CA LEU A 72 -22.69 -5.42 -3.43
C LEU A 72 -22.47 -4.08 -2.70
N LYS A 73 -21.27 -3.85 -2.16
CA LYS A 73 -20.91 -2.58 -1.50
C LYS A 73 -20.62 -1.51 -2.55
N ARG A 74 -21.54 -0.55 -2.72
CA ARG A 74 -21.45 0.51 -3.74
C ARG A 74 -20.78 1.80 -3.26
N ILE A 75 -20.74 2.04 -1.95
CA ILE A 75 -20.21 3.28 -1.38
C ILE A 75 -18.81 3.00 -0.83
N ILE A 76 -17.84 3.81 -1.25
CA ILE A 76 -16.47 3.74 -0.77
C ILE A 76 -16.25 4.95 0.15
N THR A 77 -16.21 4.69 1.45
CA THR A 77 -15.74 5.63 2.48
C THR A 77 -14.67 4.94 3.31
N ASP A 78 -13.82 5.69 4.01
CA ASP A 78 -12.75 5.12 4.84
C ASP A 78 -13.25 4.04 5.81
N LYS A 79 -14.44 4.24 6.40
CA LYS A 79 -15.07 3.25 7.29
C LYS A 79 -15.44 1.97 6.56
N ILE A 80 -16.03 2.07 5.36
CA ILE A 80 -16.43 0.91 4.56
C ILE A 80 -15.20 0.18 4.01
N SER A 81 -14.15 0.91 3.62
CA SER A 81 -12.88 0.33 3.20
C SER A 81 -12.23 -0.47 4.33
N ALA A 82 -12.14 0.10 5.54
CA ALA A 82 -11.64 -0.61 6.72
C ALA A 82 -12.45 -1.88 7.03
N GLN A 83 -13.78 -1.80 6.92
CA GLN A 83 -14.64 -2.97 7.09
C GLN A 83 -14.40 -4.03 6.00
N GLY A 84 -14.26 -3.62 4.73
CA GLY A 84 -13.98 -4.54 3.62
C GLY A 84 -12.66 -5.28 3.78
N VAL A 85 -11.63 -4.59 4.30
CA VAL A 85 -10.35 -5.22 4.67
C VAL A 85 -10.55 -6.26 5.77
N ALA A 86 -11.28 -5.93 6.84
CA ALA A 86 -11.55 -6.87 7.93
C ALA A 86 -12.32 -8.11 7.45
N GLU A 87 -13.35 -7.92 6.63
CA GLU A 87 -14.11 -9.02 6.03
C GLU A 87 -13.25 -9.87 5.10
N TYR A 88 -12.34 -9.26 4.32
CA TYR A 88 -11.42 -10.00 3.47
C TYR A 88 -10.50 -10.91 4.30
N LEU A 89 -9.97 -10.41 5.43
CA LEU A 89 -9.14 -11.20 6.34
C LEU A 89 -9.88 -12.42 6.89
N ILE A 90 -11.16 -12.25 7.23
CA ILE A 90 -12.01 -13.32 7.79
C ILE A 90 -12.40 -14.33 6.70
N SER A 91 -12.76 -13.86 5.51
CA SER A 91 -13.31 -14.69 4.44
C SER A 91 -12.24 -15.43 3.62
N HIS A 92 -11.01 -14.94 3.61
CA HIS A 92 -9.94 -15.48 2.77
C HIS A 92 -8.61 -15.69 3.54
N PRO A 93 -8.62 -16.34 4.72
CA PRO A 93 -7.40 -16.52 5.51
C PRO A 93 -6.30 -17.26 4.76
N GLU A 94 -6.65 -18.12 3.80
CA GLU A 94 -5.72 -18.87 2.95
C GLU A 94 -4.94 -18.00 1.96
N LYS A 95 -5.43 -16.79 1.67
CA LYS A 95 -4.80 -15.83 0.76
C LYS A 95 -4.03 -14.74 1.52
N VAL A 96 -4.09 -14.74 2.84
CA VAL A 96 -3.49 -13.71 3.68
C VAL A 96 -2.18 -14.24 4.26
N VAL A 97 -1.11 -13.52 3.96
CA VAL A 97 0.21 -13.79 4.56
C VAL A 97 0.50 -12.69 5.56
N TYR A 98 0.59 -13.08 6.83
CA TYR A 98 0.96 -12.18 7.92
C TYR A 98 2.47 -12.04 8.03
N GLN A 99 2.91 -10.87 8.54
CA GLN A 99 4.30 -10.57 8.89
C GLN A 99 5.28 -10.74 7.73
N GLN A 100 4.80 -10.58 6.49
CA GLN A 100 5.64 -10.70 5.32
C GLN A 100 6.65 -9.53 5.26
N GLN A 101 7.93 -9.87 5.27
CA GLN A 101 8.99 -8.90 5.04
C GLN A 101 9.20 -8.65 3.54
N ASP A 102 9.36 -7.38 3.18
CA ASP A 102 9.56 -6.96 1.80
C ASP A 102 10.97 -6.38 1.60
N TYR A 103 11.95 -7.29 1.57
CA TYR A 103 13.38 -6.96 1.41
C TYR A 103 13.67 -6.16 0.13
N TRP A 104 12.87 -6.34 -0.91
CA TRP A 104 13.10 -5.79 -2.25
C TRP A 104 12.34 -4.48 -2.49
N ALA A 105 11.65 -3.93 -1.48
CA ALA A 105 10.84 -2.72 -1.63
C ALA A 105 11.64 -1.52 -2.16
N SER A 106 12.83 -1.28 -1.62
CA SER A 106 13.72 -0.18 -2.04
C SER A 106 14.23 -0.39 -3.46
N LEU A 107 14.62 -1.62 -3.80
CA LEU A 107 15.14 -1.98 -5.12
C LEU A 107 14.08 -1.85 -6.22
N ARG A 108 12.82 -2.21 -5.94
CA ARG A 108 11.72 -1.96 -6.89
C ARG A 108 11.50 -0.47 -7.15
N LYS A 109 11.64 0.39 -6.14
CA LYS A 109 11.56 1.86 -6.33
C LYS A 109 12.69 2.37 -7.24
N GLN A 110 13.92 1.92 -6.99
CA GLN A 110 15.07 2.28 -7.84
C GLN A 110 14.89 1.80 -9.28
N TRP A 111 14.42 0.56 -9.47
CA TRP A 111 14.16 0.02 -10.79
C TRP A 111 13.09 0.79 -11.56
N SER A 112 11.98 1.14 -10.90
CA SER A 112 10.94 1.98 -11.51
C SER A 112 11.47 3.35 -11.91
N PHE A 113 12.35 3.95 -11.09
CA PHE A 113 13.00 5.21 -11.42
C PHE A 113 13.92 5.09 -12.64
N ILE A 114 14.75 4.04 -12.72
CA ILE A 114 15.59 3.78 -13.89
C ILE A 114 14.74 3.63 -15.15
N LYS A 115 13.66 2.84 -15.09
CA LYS A 115 12.72 2.69 -16.23
C LYS A 115 12.12 4.02 -16.67
N MET A 116 11.76 4.89 -15.72
CA MET A 116 11.25 6.22 -16.02
C MET A 116 12.30 7.07 -16.75
N LEU A 117 13.55 7.07 -16.28
CA LEU A 117 14.65 7.79 -16.94
C LEU A 117 14.89 7.29 -18.36
N THR A 118 14.90 5.97 -18.57
CA THR A 118 15.04 5.39 -19.92
C THR A 118 13.92 5.88 -20.84
N LYS A 119 12.66 5.87 -20.36
CA LYS A 119 11.52 6.36 -21.14
C LYS A 119 11.66 7.85 -21.48
N GLN A 120 12.07 8.68 -20.53
CA GLN A 120 12.29 10.12 -20.74
C GLN A 120 13.41 10.37 -21.76
N SER A 121 14.50 9.61 -21.71
CA SER A 121 15.59 9.71 -22.68
C SER A 121 15.10 9.44 -24.11
N THR A 122 14.31 8.38 -24.30
CA THR A 122 13.71 8.08 -25.62
C THR A 122 12.76 9.19 -26.07
N GLN A 123 11.95 9.74 -25.17
CA GLN A 123 11.03 10.84 -25.50
C GLN A 123 11.79 12.10 -25.94
N LEU A 124 12.85 12.48 -25.22
CA LEU A 124 13.68 13.63 -25.58
C LEU A 124 14.39 13.43 -26.91
N PHE A 125 14.88 12.23 -27.19
CA PHE A 125 15.50 11.92 -28.47
C PHE A 125 14.51 12.07 -29.64
N ASN A 126 13.31 11.49 -29.50
CA ASN A 126 12.26 11.61 -30.52
C ASN A 126 11.81 13.07 -30.72
N GLN A 127 11.75 13.85 -29.65
CA GLN A 127 11.47 15.29 -29.74
C GLN A 127 12.56 16.04 -30.49
N LEU A 128 13.83 15.72 -30.22
CA LEU A 128 14.96 16.31 -30.93
C LEU A 128 14.93 15.96 -32.43
N GLU A 129 14.69 14.69 -32.79
CA GLU A 129 14.56 14.27 -34.19
C GLU A 129 13.44 15.05 -34.90
N SER A 130 12.28 15.20 -34.27
CA SER A 130 11.15 15.97 -34.82
C SER A 130 11.50 17.45 -35.01
N LEU A 131 12.25 18.04 -34.07
CA LEU A 131 12.69 19.44 -34.17
C LEU A 131 13.73 19.61 -35.30
N LEU A 132 14.69 18.70 -35.41
CA LEU A 132 15.69 18.74 -36.48
C LEU A 132 15.05 18.59 -37.86
N TYR A 133 14.10 17.67 -38.02
CA TYR A 133 13.36 17.49 -39.26
C TYR A 133 12.59 18.76 -39.67
N SER A 134 11.93 19.42 -38.70
CA SER A 134 11.18 20.64 -38.97
C SER A 134 12.06 21.87 -39.23
N ALA A 135 13.21 21.98 -38.56
CA ALA A 135 14.13 23.11 -38.70
C ALA A 135 15.10 22.97 -39.87
N ASN A 136 15.49 21.75 -40.26
CA ASN A 136 16.44 21.51 -41.33
C ASN A 136 16.12 20.23 -42.13
N PRO A 137 15.11 20.28 -43.03
CA PRO A 137 14.56 19.10 -43.71
C PRO A 137 15.58 18.27 -44.51
N MET A 138 16.66 18.90 -44.99
CA MET A 138 17.67 18.28 -45.86
C MET A 138 18.78 17.53 -45.09
N SER A 139 18.78 17.59 -43.75
CA SER A 139 19.86 17.05 -42.91
C SER A 139 19.67 15.59 -42.46
N LEU A 140 18.53 14.97 -42.82
CA LEU A 140 18.16 13.58 -42.49
C LEU A 140 18.10 12.63 -43.70
N THR A 141 18.50 13.10 -44.89
CA THR A 141 18.84 12.27 -46.07
C THR A 141 20.34 11.99 -46.08
#